data_AF-A0A7I7SI44-F1
#
_entry.id   AF-A0A7I7SI44-F1
#
_cell.length_a   1.000
_cell.length_b   1.000
_cell.length_c   1.000
_cell.angle_alpha   90.00
_cell.angle_beta   90.00
_cell.angle_gamma   90.00
#
_symmetry.space_group_name_H-M   'P 1'
#
loop_
_entity.id
_entity.type
_entity.pdbx_description
1 polymer ?
#
loop_
_entity_poly.entity_id
_entity_poly.type
_entity_poly.pdbx_seq_one_letter_code
_entity_poly.pdbx_strand_id
1 'polypeptide(L)'
;MNPDEAWDSAYTPACRARHHLSGLMGAFAEDNGMVGPDPEVCRAAEYPEPYEVLVRGWRRCLDAARTINARYRADWEQGGGPLTVIAPAVRETALDELVSVWEVLSRRYISVTLDANRNQWDCPYCGAFVDPAEWSLGGVVDDDRCPECYCILWMNDGETDWKVG
;
A
#
# COMPACT_ATOMS: atom_id res chain seq x y z
N MET A 1 9.09 -22.38 -14.91
CA MET A 1 8.39 -21.08 -14.85
C MET A 1 7.05 -21.37 -14.24
N ASN A 2 6.79 -20.89 -13.02
CA ASN A 2 5.54 -21.17 -12.34
C ASN A 2 4.43 -20.36 -13.07
N PRO A 3 3.29 -20.95 -13.47
CA PRO A 3 2.23 -20.22 -14.18
C PRO A 3 1.71 -19.00 -13.38
N ASP A 4 1.85 -19.06 -12.06
CA ASP A 4 1.50 -17.97 -11.14
C ASP A 4 2.50 -16.80 -11.14
N GLU A 5 3.67 -16.91 -11.77
CA GLU A 5 4.64 -15.81 -11.93
C GLU A 5 4.39 -14.99 -13.21
N ALA A 6 3.58 -15.51 -14.15
CA ALA A 6 3.43 -14.91 -15.47
C ALA A 6 2.54 -13.65 -15.46
N TRP A 7 1.54 -13.59 -14.58
CA TRP A 7 0.61 -12.45 -14.50
C TRP A 7 1.25 -11.19 -13.90
N ASP A 8 2.26 -11.36 -13.03
CA ASP A 8 2.86 -10.25 -12.28
C ASP A 8 3.91 -9.45 -13.10
N SER A 9 4.37 -10.04 -14.20
CA SER A 9 5.26 -9.38 -15.16
C SER A 9 4.59 -8.24 -15.93
N ALA A 10 3.25 -8.23 -16.01
CA ALA A 10 2.48 -7.19 -16.69
C ALA A 10 2.37 -5.90 -15.87
N TYR A 11 2.71 -5.94 -14.58
CA TYR A 11 2.65 -4.78 -13.68
C TYR A 11 3.99 -4.08 -13.54
N THR A 12 3.96 -2.78 -13.22
CA THR A 12 5.17 -2.02 -12.91
C THR A 12 5.80 -2.51 -11.61
N PRO A 13 7.12 -2.32 -11.42
CA PRO A 13 7.76 -2.55 -10.12
C PRO A 13 7.06 -1.82 -8.97
N ALA A 14 6.61 -0.58 -9.19
CA ALA A 14 5.88 0.21 -8.21
C ALA A 14 4.54 -0.42 -7.81
N CYS A 15 3.78 -0.93 -8.78
CA CYS A 15 2.51 -1.62 -8.53
C CYS A 15 2.73 -2.89 -7.68
N ARG A 16 3.71 -3.71 -8.02
CA ARG A 16 4.06 -4.91 -7.24
C ARG A 16 4.48 -4.57 -5.82
N ALA A 17 5.36 -3.58 -5.65
CA ALA A 17 5.78 -3.11 -4.34
C ALA A 17 4.60 -2.58 -3.51
N ARG A 18 3.68 -1.83 -4.14
CA ARG A 18 2.46 -1.35 -3.46
C ARG A 18 1.62 -2.50 -2.93
N HIS A 19 1.34 -3.49 -3.77
CA HIS A 19 0.57 -4.66 -3.38
C HIS A 19 1.24 -5.44 -2.24
N HIS A 20 2.55 -5.71 -2.38
CA HIS A 20 3.34 -6.37 -1.34
C HIS A 20 3.29 -5.64 -0.01
N LEU A 21 3.58 -4.33 0.00
CA LEU A 21 3.62 -3.53 1.22
C LEU A 21 2.24 -3.39 1.87
N SER A 22 1.17 -3.30 1.08
CA SER A 22 -0.21 -3.35 1.59
C SER A 22 -0.54 -4.69 2.24
N GLY A 23 -0.08 -5.80 1.66
CA GLY A 23 -0.28 -7.13 2.23
C GLY A 23 0.34 -7.31 3.63
N LEU A 24 1.39 -6.56 3.96
CA LEU A 24 2.04 -6.63 5.28
C LEU A 24 1.16 -6.11 6.43
N MET A 25 0.16 -5.27 6.15
CA MET A 25 -0.69 -4.65 7.18
C MET A 25 -1.39 -5.67 8.09
N GLY A 26 -1.71 -6.87 7.56
CA GLY A 26 -2.29 -7.95 8.35
C GLY A 26 -1.43 -8.39 9.54
N ALA A 27 -0.11 -8.20 9.48
CA ALA A 27 0.79 -8.55 10.57
C ALA A 27 0.56 -7.72 11.86
N PHE A 28 -0.10 -6.55 11.75
CA PHE A 28 -0.44 -5.74 12.93
C PHE A 28 -1.51 -6.40 13.80
N ALA A 29 -2.42 -7.16 13.21
CA ALA A 29 -3.54 -7.77 13.92
C ALA A 29 -3.14 -9.07 14.62
N GLU A 30 -2.38 -9.93 13.95
CA GLU A 30 -2.21 -11.34 14.36
C GLU A 30 -0.92 -11.64 15.13
N ASP A 31 -0.02 -10.65 15.33
CA ASP A 31 1.33 -10.90 15.86
C ASP A 31 2.07 -12.00 15.05
N ASN A 32 1.68 -12.15 13.78
CA ASN A 32 2.23 -13.10 12.83
C ASN A 32 3.59 -12.61 12.38
N GLY A 33 4.60 -12.96 13.17
CA GLY A 33 5.94 -12.37 13.12
C GLY A 33 6.59 -12.20 11.75
N MET A 34 7.50 -11.22 11.71
CA MET A 34 8.70 -11.09 10.89
C MET A 34 8.61 -11.15 9.35
N VAL A 35 7.44 -11.26 8.74
CA VAL A 35 7.33 -10.92 7.31
C VAL A 35 7.46 -9.40 7.20
N GLY A 36 8.44 -8.93 6.45
CA GLY A 36 8.70 -7.50 6.26
C GLY A 36 8.76 -7.14 4.78
N PRO A 37 9.15 -5.90 4.47
CA PRO A 37 9.44 -5.50 3.09
C PRO A 37 10.39 -6.52 2.45
N ASP A 38 10.04 -6.99 1.25
CA ASP A 38 10.86 -7.93 0.50
C ASP A 38 11.91 -7.12 -0.29
N PRO A 39 13.21 -7.42 -0.15
CA PRO A 39 14.26 -6.64 -0.78
C PRO A 39 14.24 -6.71 -2.31
N GLU A 40 13.83 -7.82 -2.91
CA GLU A 40 13.75 -7.98 -4.36
C GLU A 40 12.54 -7.22 -4.91
N VAL A 41 11.37 -7.39 -4.28
CA VAL A 41 10.15 -6.67 -4.71
C VAL A 41 10.33 -5.16 -4.57
N CYS A 42 10.93 -4.72 -3.46
CA CYS A 42 11.20 -3.31 -3.21
C CYS A 42 12.43 -2.77 -3.96
N ARG A 43 13.22 -3.60 -4.66
CA ARG A 43 14.46 -3.18 -5.34
C ARG A 43 15.51 -2.57 -4.40
N ALA A 44 15.72 -3.20 -3.25
CA ALA A 44 16.67 -2.74 -2.23
C ALA A 44 18.11 -2.60 -2.73
N ALA A 45 18.52 -3.41 -3.72
CA ALA A 45 19.84 -3.29 -4.35
C ALA A 45 19.99 -1.98 -5.16
N GLU A 46 18.90 -1.50 -5.76
CA GLU A 46 18.85 -0.27 -6.55
C GLU A 46 18.63 0.97 -5.65
N TYR A 47 17.87 0.82 -4.55
CA TYR A 47 17.50 1.89 -3.63
C TYR A 47 17.81 1.54 -2.15
N PRO A 48 19.10 1.33 -1.79
CA PRO A 48 19.46 0.83 -0.46
C PRO A 48 19.10 1.80 0.68
N GLU A 49 19.35 3.10 0.52
CA GLU A 49 19.08 4.09 1.58
C GLU A 49 17.56 4.30 1.82
N PRO A 50 16.73 4.53 0.78
CA PRO A 50 15.27 4.59 0.97
C PRO A 50 14.71 3.30 1.56
N TYR A 51 15.25 2.14 1.17
CA TYR A 51 14.80 0.85 1.66
C TYR A 51 15.12 0.65 3.14
N GLU A 52 16.30 1.07 3.61
CA GLU A 52 16.64 1.02 5.03
C GLU A 52 15.66 1.86 5.87
N VAL A 53 15.28 3.05 5.38
CA VAL A 53 14.29 3.91 6.04
C VAL A 53 12.93 3.22 6.11
N LEU A 54 12.48 2.58 5.03
CA LEU A 54 11.24 1.82 4.98
C LEU A 54 11.25 0.67 6.01
N VAL A 55 12.30 -0.14 6.03
CA VAL A 55 12.47 -1.26 6.97
C VAL A 55 12.49 -0.78 8.42
N ARG A 56 13.13 0.35 8.70
CA ARG A 56 13.12 0.96 10.03
C ARG A 56 11.73 1.44 10.43
N GLY A 57 10.98 2.04 9.50
CA GLY A 57 9.57 2.40 9.68
C GLY A 57 8.71 1.19 10.01
N TRP A 58 8.84 0.11 9.22
CA TRP A 58 8.15 -1.15 9.44
C TRP A 58 8.35 -1.72 10.85
N ARG A 59 9.61 -1.79 11.31
CA ARG A 59 9.94 -2.27 12.66
C ARG A 59 9.26 -1.45 13.75
N ARG A 60 9.25 -0.11 13.61
CA ARG A 60 8.56 0.77 14.56
C ARG A 60 7.05 0.54 14.57
N CYS A 61 6.44 0.31 13.40
CA CYS A 61 5.03 -0.05 13.33
C CYS A 61 4.76 -1.39 14.03
N LEU A 62 5.57 -2.42 13.78
CA LEU A 62 5.42 -3.71 14.47
C LEU A 62 5.54 -3.60 15.99
N ASP A 63 6.49 -2.82 16.49
CA ASP A 63 6.66 -2.62 17.94
C ASP A 63 5.47 -1.86 18.56
N ALA A 64 4.90 -0.90 17.82
CA ALA A 64 3.66 -0.22 18.22
C ALA A 64 2.47 -1.19 18.24
N ALA A 65 2.29 -2.00 17.19
CA ALA A 65 1.24 -3.01 17.12
C ALA A 65 1.33 -4.01 18.27
N ARG A 66 2.53 -4.51 18.60
CA ARG A 66 2.76 -5.38 19.77
C ARG A 66 2.33 -4.72 21.07
N THR A 67 2.65 -3.43 21.24
CA THR A 67 2.25 -2.67 22.43
C THR A 67 0.73 -2.53 22.53
N ILE A 68 0.06 -2.21 21.42
CA ILE A 68 -1.41 -2.11 21.34
C ILE A 68 -2.06 -3.46 21.68
N ASN A 69 -1.59 -4.54 21.05
CA ASN A 69 -2.11 -5.89 21.29
C ASN A 69 -1.88 -6.36 22.74
N ALA A 70 -0.71 -6.05 23.32
CA ALA A 70 -0.43 -6.38 24.72
C ALA A 70 -1.35 -5.62 25.67
N ARG A 71 -1.60 -4.32 25.43
CA ARG A 71 -2.55 -3.53 26.23
C ARG A 71 -3.97 -4.06 26.10
N TYR A 72 -4.41 -4.39 24.89
CA TYR A 72 -5.71 -5.01 24.66
C TYR A 72 -5.89 -6.30 25.48
N ARG A 73 -4.94 -7.24 25.43
CA ARG A 73 -5.01 -8.49 26.21
C ARG A 73 -5.11 -8.19 27.70
N ALA A 74 -4.30 -7.27 28.22
CA ALA A 74 -4.32 -6.90 29.63
C ALA A 74 -5.64 -6.26 30.10
N ASP A 75 -6.32 -5.49 29.25
CA ASP A 75 -7.61 -4.87 29.57
C ASP A 75 -8.79 -5.84 29.36
N TRP A 76 -8.66 -6.76 28.39
CA TRP A 76 -9.65 -7.78 28.08
C TRP A 76 -9.70 -8.91 29.13
N GLU A 77 -8.53 -9.37 29.59
CA GLU A 77 -8.40 -10.49 30.54
C GLU A 77 -8.80 -10.12 31.98
N GLN A 78 -9.02 -8.83 32.29
CA GLN A 78 -9.47 -8.38 33.62
C GLN A 78 -10.88 -8.87 34.00
N GLY A 79 -11.65 -9.43 33.06
CA GLY A 79 -12.88 -10.15 33.36
C GLY A 79 -14.05 -9.27 33.83
N GLY A 80 -14.02 -7.97 33.53
CA GLY A 80 -15.13 -7.05 33.81
C GLY A 80 -14.73 -5.58 33.97
N GLY A 81 -15.73 -4.71 33.96
CA GLY A 81 -15.56 -3.26 34.13
C GLY A 81 -15.43 -2.49 32.80
N PRO A 82 -15.34 -1.14 32.87
CA PRO A 82 -15.38 -0.30 31.68
C PRO A 82 -14.26 -0.58 30.68
N LEU A 83 -13.05 -0.94 31.14
CA LEU A 83 -11.90 -1.20 30.26
C LEU A 83 -12.12 -2.43 29.37
N THR A 84 -12.61 -3.53 29.92
CA THR A 84 -12.94 -4.74 29.14
C THR A 84 -13.96 -4.45 28.04
N VAL A 85 -14.96 -3.60 28.33
CA VAL A 85 -16.01 -3.24 27.35
C VAL A 85 -15.46 -2.44 26.17
N ILE A 86 -14.53 -1.50 26.42
CA ILE A 86 -13.99 -0.62 25.37
C ILE A 86 -12.76 -1.19 24.66
N ALA A 87 -12.08 -2.18 25.24
CA ALA A 87 -10.81 -2.70 24.74
C ALA A 87 -10.81 -3.10 23.26
N PRO A 88 -11.83 -3.81 22.71
CA PRO A 88 -11.86 -4.15 21.28
C PRO A 88 -11.86 -2.91 20.37
N ALA A 89 -12.76 -1.95 20.63
CA ALA A 89 -12.89 -0.75 19.81
C ALA A 89 -11.64 0.14 19.85
N VAL A 90 -11.02 0.26 21.03
CA VAL A 90 -9.76 0.99 21.20
C VAL A 90 -8.63 0.33 20.42
N ARG A 91 -8.53 -1.01 20.46
CA ARG A 91 -7.53 -1.76 19.69
C ARG A 91 -7.73 -1.57 18.19
N GLU A 92 -8.93 -1.80 17.68
CA GLU A 92 -9.24 -1.72 16.25
C GLU A 92 -8.91 -0.33 15.70
N THR A 93 -9.42 0.71 16.36
CA THR A 93 -9.11 2.10 15.97
C THR A 93 -7.61 2.38 15.98
N ALA A 94 -6.88 1.94 17.01
CA ALA A 94 -5.45 2.17 17.09
C ALA A 94 -4.65 1.41 16.01
N LEU A 95 -5.11 0.21 15.61
CA LEU A 95 -4.48 -0.54 14.53
C LEU A 95 -4.79 0.07 13.16
N ASP A 96 -5.99 0.59 12.94
CA ASP A 96 -6.37 1.27 11.68
C ASP A 96 -5.55 2.54 11.45
N GLU A 97 -5.31 3.32 12.51
CA GLU A 97 -4.41 4.48 12.45
C GLU A 97 -2.97 4.05 12.14
N LEU A 98 -2.54 2.91 12.67
CA LEU A 98 -1.21 2.36 12.39
C LEU A 98 -1.08 1.87 10.94
N VAL A 99 -2.15 1.28 10.38
CA VAL A 99 -2.26 0.97 8.95
C VAL A 99 -2.09 2.24 8.12
N SER A 100 -2.78 3.31 8.47
CA SER A 100 -2.68 4.61 7.77
C SER A 100 -1.25 5.17 7.80
N VAL A 101 -0.55 5.08 8.94
CA VAL A 101 0.87 5.47 9.04
C VAL A 101 1.75 4.63 8.10
N TRP A 102 1.52 3.32 8.03
CA TRP A 102 2.27 2.42 7.16
C TRP A 102 2.00 2.68 5.67
N GLU A 103 0.77 3.00 5.30
CA GLU A 103 0.42 3.43 3.93
C GLU A 103 1.21 4.66 3.50
N VAL A 104 1.32 5.66 4.38
CA VAL A 104 2.08 6.89 4.09
C VAL A 104 3.56 6.58 3.88
N LEU A 105 4.15 5.73 4.72
CA LEU A 105 5.55 5.30 4.58
C LEU A 105 5.77 4.55 3.26
N SER A 106 4.88 3.61 2.93
CA SER A 106 4.94 2.82 1.70
C SER A 106 4.79 3.69 0.46
N ARG A 107 3.82 4.62 0.47
CA ARG A 107 3.59 5.57 -0.62
C ARG A 107 4.79 6.49 -0.82
N ARG A 108 5.38 6.99 0.28
CA ARG A 108 6.58 7.84 0.21
C ARG A 108 7.77 7.09 -0.34
N TYR A 109 7.98 5.84 0.07
CA TYR A 109 9.04 4.99 -0.47
C TYR A 109 8.89 4.84 -1.99
N ILE A 110 7.70 4.43 -2.44
CA ILE A 110 7.41 4.19 -3.86
C ILE A 110 7.62 5.48 -4.67
N SER A 111 7.12 6.63 -4.19
CA SER A 111 7.20 7.89 -4.95
C SER A 111 8.61 8.45 -5.09
N VAL A 112 9.53 8.16 -4.16
CA VAL A 112 10.93 8.60 -4.27
C VAL A 112 11.85 7.56 -4.90
N THR A 113 11.33 6.37 -5.24
CA THR A 113 12.10 5.27 -5.82
C THR A 113 11.47 4.80 -7.14
N LEU A 114 10.54 3.86 -7.07
CA LEU A 114 9.99 3.10 -8.19
C LEU A 114 9.10 3.96 -9.10
N ASP A 115 8.46 4.99 -8.57
CA ASP A 115 7.63 5.94 -9.30
C ASP A 115 8.31 7.32 -9.47
N ALA A 116 9.58 7.47 -9.10
CA ALA A 116 10.25 8.79 -9.06
C ALA A 116 10.27 9.53 -10.41
N ASN A 117 10.26 8.78 -11.50
CA ASN A 117 10.27 9.29 -12.87
C ASN A 117 8.99 8.93 -13.65
N ARG A 118 7.92 8.50 -12.97
CA ARG A 118 6.65 8.18 -13.64
C ARG A 118 6.04 9.46 -14.20
N ASN A 119 5.57 9.44 -15.45
CA ASN A 119 4.81 10.57 -15.99
C ASN A 119 3.41 10.59 -15.36
N GLN A 120 2.85 11.78 -15.16
CA GLN A 120 1.51 11.96 -14.57
C GLN A 120 0.42 11.12 -15.26
N TRP A 121 0.59 10.86 -16.55
CA TRP A 121 -0.38 10.15 -17.39
C TRP A 121 -0.01 8.67 -17.61
N ASP A 122 1.04 8.16 -16.98
CA ASP A 122 1.35 6.74 -17.04
C ASP A 122 0.42 5.97 -16.08
N CYS A 123 -0.15 4.87 -16.56
CA CYS A 123 -0.97 3.98 -15.75
C CYS A 123 -0.18 3.47 -14.53
N PRO A 124 -0.66 3.65 -13.30
CA PRO A 124 0.09 3.26 -12.09
C PRO A 124 0.22 1.74 -11.92
N TYR A 125 -0.53 0.97 -12.73
CA TYR A 125 -0.54 -0.50 -12.72
C TYR A 125 0.46 -1.06 -13.74
N CYS A 126 0.29 -0.79 -15.04
CA CYS A 126 1.11 -1.36 -16.10
C CYS A 126 2.17 -0.41 -16.69
N GLY A 127 2.11 0.89 -16.37
CA GLY A 127 3.06 1.89 -16.86
C GLY A 127 2.81 2.38 -18.28
N ALA A 128 1.73 1.94 -18.93
CA ALA A 128 1.34 2.44 -20.24
C ALA A 128 0.93 3.91 -20.15
N PHE A 129 1.39 4.73 -21.10
CA PHE A 129 0.95 6.11 -21.23
C PHE A 129 -0.54 6.15 -21.63
N VAL A 130 -1.33 6.91 -20.90
CA VAL A 130 -2.76 7.12 -21.17
C VAL A 130 -2.92 8.51 -21.77
N ASP A 131 -3.32 8.60 -23.05
CA ASP A 131 -3.48 9.90 -23.72
C ASP A 131 -4.69 10.65 -23.14
N PRO A 132 -4.48 11.80 -22.47
CA PRO A 132 -5.57 12.57 -21.87
C PRO A 132 -6.54 13.17 -22.90
N ALA A 133 -6.10 13.39 -24.15
CA ALA A 133 -6.93 13.92 -25.22
C ALA A 133 -7.89 12.85 -25.77
N GLU A 134 -7.43 11.60 -25.88
CA GLU A 134 -8.30 10.49 -26.30
C GLU A 134 -9.25 10.05 -25.17
N TRP A 135 -8.79 10.15 -23.91
CA TRP A 135 -9.55 9.77 -22.72
C TRP A 135 -10.78 10.67 -22.45
N SER A 136 -10.70 11.95 -22.81
CA SER A 136 -11.75 12.95 -22.52
C SER A 136 -12.90 12.97 -23.55
N LEU A 137 -12.83 12.16 -24.60
CA LEU A 137 -13.77 12.20 -25.74
C LEU A 137 -14.82 11.07 -25.77
N GLY A 138 -14.79 10.13 -24.82
CA GLY A 138 -15.70 8.98 -24.78
C GLY A 138 -17.01 9.28 -24.03
N GLY A 139 -18.15 8.88 -24.61
CA GLY A 139 -19.45 8.82 -23.96
C GLY A 139 -19.86 7.38 -23.69
N VAL A 140 -18.90 6.51 -23.35
CA VAL A 140 -19.10 5.05 -23.30
C VAL A 140 -18.84 4.54 -21.88
N VAL A 141 -19.65 3.55 -21.47
CA VAL A 141 -19.59 2.91 -20.15
C VAL A 141 -18.33 2.05 -20.05
N ASP A 142 -17.15 2.66 -19.87
CA ASP A 142 -15.86 2.09 -19.37
C ASP A 142 -14.66 3.09 -19.57
N ASP A 143 -14.91 4.41 -19.70
CA ASP A 143 -13.90 5.46 -19.90
C ASP A 143 -13.00 5.73 -18.67
N ASP A 144 -13.05 4.88 -17.64
CA ASP A 144 -12.21 4.95 -16.46
C ASP A 144 -11.16 3.82 -16.43
N ARG A 145 -10.88 3.12 -17.53
CA ARG A 145 -9.96 1.96 -17.54
C ARG A 145 -8.75 2.12 -18.45
N CYS A 146 -7.56 1.83 -17.94
CA CYS A 146 -6.34 1.85 -18.75
C CYS A 146 -6.54 1.02 -20.04
N PRO A 147 -6.23 1.54 -21.24
CA PRO A 147 -6.49 0.83 -22.49
C PRO A 147 -5.67 -0.46 -22.64
N GLU A 148 -4.54 -0.56 -21.93
CA GLU A 148 -3.65 -1.71 -21.98
C GLU A 148 -4.01 -2.78 -20.94
N CYS A 149 -4.18 -2.41 -19.66
CA CYS A 149 -4.40 -3.38 -18.59
C CYS A 149 -5.85 -3.46 -18.08
N TYR A 150 -6.74 -2.61 -18.57
CA TYR A 150 -8.15 -2.51 -18.18
C TYR A 150 -8.40 -2.28 -16.66
N CYS A 151 -7.37 -1.92 -15.90
CA CYS A 151 -7.51 -1.50 -14.50
C CYS A 151 -8.20 -0.14 -14.44
N ILE A 152 -9.10 0.02 -13.46
CA ILE A 152 -9.81 1.28 -13.22
C ILE A 152 -8.82 2.35 -12.72
N LEU A 153 -8.85 3.51 -13.36
CA LEU A 153 -8.08 4.72 -13.16
C LEU A 153 -9.05 5.83 -12.71
N TRP A 154 -9.18 6.01 -11.39
CA TRP A 154 -10.14 7.01 -10.88
C TRP A 154 -9.53 8.41 -10.72
N MET A 155 -8.23 8.55 -10.42
CA MET A 155 -7.52 9.83 -10.30
C MET A 155 -6.06 9.69 -10.73
N ASN A 156 -5.46 10.75 -11.30
CA ASN A 156 -4.03 10.77 -11.62
C ASN A 156 -3.20 11.21 -10.40
N ASP A 157 -1.88 11.20 -10.54
CA ASP A 157 -0.95 11.54 -9.45
C ASP A 157 -1.06 12.98 -8.93
N GLY A 158 -1.69 13.86 -9.69
CA GLY A 158 -2.00 15.24 -9.29
C GLY A 158 -3.33 15.38 -8.53
N GLU A 159 -4.00 14.27 -8.20
CA GLU A 159 -5.35 14.24 -7.61
C GLU A 159 -6.39 14.98 -8.47
N THR A 160 -6.12 15.12 -9.78
CA THR A 160 -7.09 15.65 -10.73
C THR A 160 -7.86 14.50 -11.36
N ASP A 161 -9.08 14.81 -11.81
CA ASP A 161 -9.78 13.95 -12.78
C ASP A 161 -8.84 13.72 -13.99
N TRP A 162 -8.95 12.55 -14.62
CA TRP A 162 -8.19 12.23 -15.84
C TRP A 162 -8.70 13.02 -17.07
N LYS A 163 -9.69 13.89 -16.88
CA LYS A 163 -10.19 14.82 -17.89
C LYS A 163 -9.35 16.09 -17.94
N VAL A 164 -8.95 16.48 -19.15
CA VAL A 164 -8.41 17.82 -19.41
C VAL A 164 -9.56 18.81 -19.23
N GLY A 165 -9.40 19.76 -18.29
CA GLY A 165 -10.33 20.88 -18.12
C GLY A 165 -10.29 21.88 -19.26
#